data_AF-A0A659PF31-F1
#
_entry.id   AF-A0A659PF31-F1
#
_cell.length_a   1.000
_cell.length_b   1.000
_cell.length_c   1.000
_cell.angle_alpha   90.00
_cell.angle_beta   90.00
_cell.angle_gamma   90.00
#
_symmetry.space_group_name_H-M   'P 1'
#
loop_
_entity.id
_entity.type
_entity.pdbx_description
1 polymer ?
#
loop_
_entity_poly.entity_id
_entity_poly.type
_entity_poly.pdbx_seq_one_letter_code
_entity_poly.pdbx_strand_id
1 'polypeptide(L)'
;TIEGVERLGGGVYRVLPDRIETGTFLVAAAISRGKILCRNAQPDTLDAVLAKLRDAGADIEVGEDCISLDMHGKRPKAVNVRT
;
A
#
# COMPACT_ATOMS: atom_id res chain seq x y z
N THR A 1 17.81 -1.88 -22.94
CA THR A 1 19.27 -2.03 -22.92
C THR A 1 19.85 -0.86 -22.16
N ILE A 2 20.88 -1.06 -21.36
CA ILE A 2 21.57 0.03 -20.65
C ILE A 2 22.87 0.27 -21.41
N GLU A 3 23.07 1.50 -21.88
CA GLU A 3 24.28 1.90 -22.60
C GLU A 3 25.22 2.66 -21.67
N GLY A 4 26.49 2.30 -21.67
CA GLY A 4 27.51 2.95 -20.85
C GLY A 4 27.79 4.39 -21.28
N VAL A 5 28.09 5.26 -20.32
CA VAL A 5 28.45 6.67 -20.54
C VAL A 5 29.74 7.04 -19.80
N GLU A 6 30.42 8.10 -20.23
CA GLU A 6 31.71 8.53 -19.65
C GLU A 6 31.58 9.05 -18.21
N ARG A 7 30.50 9.79 -17.90
CA ARG A 7 30.20 10.32 -16.56
C ARG A 7 28.71 10.58 -16.38
N LEU A 8 28.21 10.45 -15.14
CA LEU A 8 26.88 10.92 -14.74
C LEU A 8 26.97 12.32 -14.12
N GLY A 9 25.94 13.15 -14.33
CA GLY A 9 25.79 14.44 -13.67
C GLY A 9 25.07 14.34 -12.32
N GLY A 10 24.82 15.49 -11.69
CA GLY A 10 23.94 15.61 -10.52
C GLY A 10 22.48 15.90 -10.92
N GLY A 11 21.56 15.84 -9.95
CA GLY A 11 20.16 16.16 -10.15
C GLY A 11 19.38 16.12 -8.84
N VAL A 12 18.10 16.52 -8.90
CA VAL A 12 17.16 16.39 -7.78
C VAL A 12 16.18 15.29 -8.13
N TYR A 13 15.97 14.35 -7.21
CA TYR A 13 15.06 13.22 -7.39
C TYR A 13 14.29 12.98 -6.10
N ARG A 14 12.98 12.74 -6.21
CA ARG A 14 12.11 12.38 -5.09
C ARG A 14 11.91 10.87 -5.09
N VAL A 15 12.20 10.25 -3.96
CA VAL A 15 12.01 8.80 -3.77
C VAL A 15 10.52 8.46 -3.71
N LEU A 16 10.17 7.28 -4.21
CA LEU A 16 8.81 6.76 -4.16
C LEU A 16 8.32 6.54 -2.71
N PRO A 17 7.01 6.54 -2.48
CA PRO A 17 6.40 6.12 -1.21
C PRO A 17 6.83 4.74 -0.71
N ASP A 18 6.90 4.56 0.62
CA ASP A 18 7.20 3.25 1.20
C ASP A 18 5.95 2.36 1.27
N ARG A 19 5.96 1.34 0.42
CA ARG A 19 4.88 0.35 0.34
C ARG A 19 4.76 -0.53 1.59
N ILE A 20 5.85 -0.82 2.29
CA ILE A 20 5.83 -1.64 3.50
C ILE A 20 5.27 -0.86 4.67
N GLU A 21 5.63 0.42 4.82
CA GLU A 21 5.00 1.32 5.79
C GLU A 21 3.49 1.42 5.55
N THR A 22 3.10 1.72 4.32
CA THR A 22 1.69 1.83 3.93
C THR A 22 0.92 0.54 4.25
N GLY A 23 1.44 -0.62 3.83
CA GLY A 23 0.84 -1.92 4.13
C GLY A 23 0.72 -2.19 5.64
N THR A 24 1.71 -1.79 6.43
CA THR A 24 1.71 -1.95 7.89
C THR A 24 0.59 -1.14 8.54
N PHE A 25 0.41 0.11 8.15
CA PHE A 25 -0.68 0.95 8.68
C PHE A 25 -2.07 0.46 8.24
N LEU A 26 -2.20 -0.02 7.01
CA LEU A 26 -3.45 -0.63 6.54
C LEU A 26 -3.82 -1.87 7.37
N VAL A 27 -2.84 -2.74 7.67
CA VAL A 27 -3.05 -3.90 8.55
C VAL A 27 -3.41 -3.45 9.98
N ALA A 28 -2.76 -2.41 10.51
CA ALA A 28 -3.07 -1.87 11.83
C ALA A 28 -4.54 -1.41 11.94
N ALA A 29 -5.05 -0.73 10.91
CA ALA A 29 -6.45 -0.36 10.83
C ALA A 29 -7.37 -1.59 10.71
N ALA A 30 -6.98 -2.58 9.89
CA ALA A 30 -7.76 -3.79 9.69
C ALA A 30 -7.93 -4.62 10.98
N ILE A 31 -6.84 -4.87 11.73
CA ILE A 31 -6.88 -5.69 12.95
C ILE A 31 -7.59 -5.00 14.11
N SER A 32 -7.52 -3.66 14.17
CA SER A 32 -8.22 -2.84 15.16
C SER A 32 -9.68 -2.58 14.81
N ARG A 33 -10.14 -3.07 13.64
CA ARG A 33 -11.50 -2.86 13.11
C ARG A 33 -11.83 -1.39 12.87
N GLY A 34 -10.81 -0.58 12.65
CA GLY A 34 -10.90 0.86 12.46
C GLY A 34 -11.02 1.26 11.00
N LYS A 35 -10.70 2.54 10.78
CA LYS A 35 -10.64 3.21 9.48
C LYS A 35 -9.38 4.05 9.39
N ILE A 36 -8.72 4.09 8.23
CA ILE A 36 -7.53 4.91 7.99
C ILE A 36 -7.51 5.47 6.57
N LEU A 37 -6.80 6.59 6.39
CA LEU A 37 -6.40 7.13 5.09
C LEU A 37 -4.88 7.29 5.08
N CYS A 38 -4.19 6.46 4.30
CA CYS A 38 -2.77 6.59 4.04
C CYS A 38 -2.56 7.59 2.90
N ARG A 39 -1.92 8.73 3.18
CA ARG A 39 -1.56 9.77 2.20
C ARG A 39 -0.13 9.56 1.71
N ASN A 40 0.19 10.13 0.55
CA ASN A 40 1.47 9.93 -0.13
C ASN A 40 1.79 8.44 -0.32
N ALA A 41 0.78 7.64 -0.65
CA ALA A 41 0.93 6.22 -0.96
C ALA A 41 1.03 6.02 -2.47
N GLN A 42 1.58 4.89 -2.90
CA GLN A 42 1.62 4.49 -4.31
C GLN A 42 0.87 3.17 -4.49
N PRO A 43 -0.43 3.20 -4.85
CA PRO A 43 -1.28 2.01 -4.79
C PRO A 43 -0.86 0.86 -5.71
N ASP A 44 -0.32 1.19 -6.88
CA ASP A 44 0.18 0.22 -7.88
C ASP A 44 1.33 -0.66 -7.36
N THR A 45 2.00 -0.25 -6.28
CA THR A 45 3.04 -1.03 -5.62
C THR A 45 2.50 -2.07 -4.63
N LEU A 46 1.18 -2.10 -4.39
CA LEU A 46 0.54 -2.83 -3.29
C LEU A 46 -0.60 -3.77 -3.71
N ASP A 47 -0.79 -4.03 -5.00
CA ASP A 47 -1.91 -4.82 -5.53
C ASP A 47 -2.19 -6.13 -4.77
N ALA A 48 -1.16 -6.94 -4.52
CA ALA A 48 -1.30 -8.21 -3.81
C ALA A 48 -1.74 -8.04 -2.34
N VAL A 49 -1.25 -6.99 -1.67
CA VAL A 49 -1.60 -6.66 -0.28
C VAL A 49 -3.05 -6.18 -0.21
N LEU A 50 -3.43 -5.26 -1.11
CA LEU A 50 -4.80 -4.74 -1.17
C LEU A 50 -5.81 -5.84 -1.49
N ALA A 51 -5.48 -6.75 -2.41
CA ALA A 51 -6.31 -7.90 -2.72
C ALA A 51 -6.57 -8.76 -1.47
N LYS A 52 -5.53 -9.05 -0.67
CA LYS A 52 -5.68 -9.85 0.55
C LYS A 52 -6.43 -9.14 1.67
N LEU A 53 -6.30 -7.81 1.78
CA LEU A 53 -7.10 -7.03 2.73
C LEU A 53 -8.59 -7.01 2.33
N ARG A 54 -8.89 -6.94 1.02
CA ARG A 54 -10.26 -7.10 0.52
C ARG A 54 -10.82 -8.50 0.81
N ASP A 55 -10.04 -9.56 0.58
CA ASP A 55 -10.41 -10.94 0.96
C ASP A 55 -10.71 -11.06 2.47
N ALA A 56 -9.96 -10.33 3.30
CA ALA A 56 -10.16 -10.26 4.75
C ALA A 56 -11.42 -9.45 5.15
N GLY A 57 -12.07 -8.80 4.19
CA GLY A 57 -13.33 -8.06 4.39
C GLY A 57 -13.17 -6.56 4.63
N ALA A 58 -12.00 -5.99 4.31
CA ALA A 58 -11.79 -4.55 4.34
C ALA A 58 -12.42 -3.88 3.12
N ASP A 59 -13.11 -2.75 3.34
CA ASP A 59 -13.51 -1.85 2.25
C ASP A 59 -12.34 -0.91 1.93
N ILE A 60 -11.89 -0.87 0.67
CA ILE A 60 -10.68 -0.18 0.25
C ILE A 60 -10.96 0.64 -1.00
N GLU A 61 -10.80 1.95 -0.89
CA GLU A 61 -10.80 2.89 -2.00
C GLU A 61 -9.38 3.35 -2.31
N VAL A 62 -9.08 3.50 -3.59
CA VAL A 62 -7.75 3.86 -4.08
C VAL A 62 -7.85 5.17 -4.85
N GLY A 63 -7.09 6.17 -4.41
CA GLY A 63 -6.89 7.42 -5.13
C GLY A 63 -5.56 7.41 -5.90
N GLU A 64 -5.19 8.56 -6.46
CA GLU A 64 -3.92 8.71 -7.20
C GLU A 64 -2.69 8.57 -6.28
N ASP A 65 -2.74 9.18 -5.10
CA ASP A 65 -1.63 9.25 -4.14
C ASP A 65 -2.05 8.82 -2.72
N CYS A 66 -3.19 8.13 -2.59
CA CYS A 66 -3.73 7.72 -1.30
C CYS A 66 -4.51 6.40 -1.36
N ILE A 67 -4.61 5.76 -0.20
CA ILE A 67 -5.36 4.52 -0.01
C ILE A 67 -6.20 4.69 1.26
N SER A 68 -7.51 4.50 1.15
CA SER A 68 -8.41 4.42 2.30
C SER A 68 -8.73 2.97 2.62
N LEU A 69 -8.93 2.67 3.91
CA LEU A 69 -9.40 1.36 4.37
C LEU A 69 -10.39 1.55 5.51
N ASP A 70 -11.54 0.88 5.44
CA ASP A 70 -12.56 0.86 6.50
C ASP A 70 -13.02 -0.58 6.77
N MET A 71 -12.96 -1.01 8.02
CA MET A 71 -13.49 -2.32 8.44
C MET A 71 -14.95 -2.26 8.89
N HIS A 72 -15.54 -1.07 9.04
CA HIS A 72 -16.87 -0.85 9.59
C HIS A 72 -17.10 -1.56 10.94
N GLY A 73 -16.07 -1.62 11.79
CA GLY A 73 -16.12 -2.32 13.08
C GLY A 73 -16.15 -3.85 12.99
N LYS A 74 -16.10 -4.44 11.80
CA LYS A 74 -16.13 -5.90 11.60
C LYS A 74 -14.75 -6.51 11.84
N ARG A 75 -14.74 -7.71 12.41
CA ARG A 75 -13.49 -8.49 12.57
C ARG A 75 -13.02 -8.99 11.20
N PRO A 76 -11.73 -8.85 10.85
CA PRO A 76 -11.21 -9.39 9.59
C PRO A 76 -11.34 -10.91 9.55
N LYS A 77 -11.60 -11.44 8.35
CA LYS A 77 -11.65 -12.87 8.07
C LYS A 77 -10.23 -13.43 7.89
N ALA A 78 -10.04 -14.68 8.26
CA ALA A 78 -8.78 -15.37 7.99
C ALA A 78 -8.59 -15.51 6.47
N VAL A 79 -7.37 -15.25 6.00
CA VAL A 79 -7.00 -15.36 4.58
C VAL A 79 -5.71 -16.15 4.45
N ASN A 80 -5.60 -16.91 3.35
CA ASN A 80 -4.35 -17.55 2.99
C ASN A 80 -3.51 -16.60 2.14
N VAL A 81 -2.22 -16.52 2.46
CA VAL A 81 -1.21 -15.80 1.69
C VAL A 81 -0.24 -16.83 1.11
N ARG A 82 0.08 -16.68 -0.18
CA ARG A 82 1.08 -17.48 -0.88
C ARG A 82 2.03 -16.53 -1.58
N THR A 83 3.32 -16.80 -1.41
CA THR A 83 4.44 -16.06 -2.01
C THR A 83 5.11 -16.90 -3.07
#